data_AF-A0A832WFX0-F1
#
_entry.id   AF-A0A832WFX0-F1
#
_cell.length_a   1.000
_cell.length_b   1.000
_cell.length_c   1.000
_cell.angle_alpha   90.00
_cell.angle_beta   90.00
_cell.angle_gamma   90.00
#
_symmetry.space_group_name_H-M   'P 1'
#
loop_
_entity.id
_entity.type
_entity.pdbx_description
1 polymer ?
#
loop_
_entity_poly.entity_id
_entity_poly.type
_entity_poly.pdbx_seq_one_letter_code
_entity_poly.pdbx_strand_id
1 'polypeptide(L)'
;MALTQHAWFRALCYVGIFFLSWAIDIGLLIALNGYIFSSGLGTLIYAIFSPSLYAFLLSIYFLKRKHYFSLIVPLLNFFIGVILFALAMLFMMVSSSV
;
A
#
# COMPACT_ATOMS: atom_id res chain seq x y z
N MET A 1 9.62 -24.12 22.16
CA MET A 1 9.27 -22.72 21.80
C MET A 1 8.52 -22.76 20.48
N ALA A 2 7.37 -22.13 20.37
CA ALA A 2 6.60 -22.15 19.12
C ALA A 2 7.32 -21.32 18.04
N LEU A 3 7.28 -21.74 16.78
CA LEU A 3 7.96 -21.07 15.66
C LEU A 3 7.59 -19.57 15.56
N THR A 4 6.35 -19.23 15.93
CA THR A 4 5.79 -17.88 15.99
C THR A 4 6.41 -16.96 17.06
N GLN A 5 7.16 -17.52 18.02
CA GLN A 5 7.83 -16.74 19.08
C GLN A 5 9.20 -16.23 18.64
N HIS A 6 9.79 -16.80 17.58
CA HIS A 6 11.06 -16.34 17.06
C HIS A 6 10.93 -15.04 16.28
N ALA A 7 11.75 -14.05 16.63
CA ALA A 7 11.73 -12.72 16.01
C ALA A 7 11.95 -12.76 14.49
N TRP A 8 12.83 -13.64 14.01
CA TRP A 8 13.13 -13.81 12.59
C TRP A 8 11.93 -14.37 11.79
N PHE A 9 11.18 -15.32 12.37
CA PHE A 9 10.01 -15.90 11.72
C PHE A 9 8.87 -14.88 11.61
N ARG A 10 8.67 -14.06 12.65
CA ARG A 10 7.72 -12.94 12.60
C ARG A 10 8.10 -11.92 11.53
N ALA A 11 9.37 -11.53 11.45
CA ALA A 11 9.86 -10.59 10.44
C ALA A 11 9.59 -11.12 9.01
N LEU A 12 9.86 -12.40 8.75
CA LEU A 12 9.57 -13.06 7.47
C LEU A 12 8.08 -13.04 7.12
N CYS A 13 7.20 -13.37 8.08
CA CYS A 13 5.76 -13.27 7.87
C CYS A 13 5.30 -11.83 7.56
N TYR A 14 5.86 -10.84 8.26
CA TYR A 14 5.54 -9.43 8.03
C TYR A 14 6.00 -8.95 6.65
N VAL A 15 7.20 -9.33 6.23
CA VAL A 15 7.71 -9.06 4.87
C VAL A 15 6.85 -9.76 3.82
N GLY A 16 6.44 -11.01 4.06
CA GLY A 16 5.53 -11.74 3.18
C GLY A 16 4.17 -11.06 3.03
N ILE A 17 3.55 -10.63 4.14
CA ILE A 17 2.27 -9.90 4.13
C ILE A 17 2.42 -8.56 3.41
N PHE A 18 3.54 -7.86 3.61
CA PHE A 18 3.87 -6.62 2.89
C PHE A 18 3.88 -6.85 1.38
N PHE A 19 4.69 -7.79 0.87
CA PHE A 19 4.77 -8.06 -0.57
C PHE A 19 3.47 -8.63 -1.14
N LEU A 20 2.72 -9.42 -0.38
CA LEU A 20 1.42 -9.96 -0.80
C LEU A 20 0.40 -8.83 -0.98
N SER A 21 0.35 -7.86 -0.07
CA SER A 21 -0.50 -6.67 -0.20
C SER A 21 -0.19 -5.92 -1.50
N TRP A 22 1.07 -5.66 -1.77
CA TRP A 22 1.52 -4.99 -3.00
C TRP A 22 1.20 -5.79 -4.26
N ALA A 23 1.39 -7.11 -4.25
CA ALA A 23 1.07 -7.97 -5.38
C ALA A 23 -0.43 -7.96 -5.70
N ILE A 24 -1.29 -7.90 -4.67
CA ILE A 24 -2.74 -7.77 -4.85
C ILE A 24 -3.07 -6.40 -5.45
N ASP A 25 -2.51 -5.31 -4.92
CA ASP A 25 -2.76 -3.96 -5.43
C ASP A 25 -2.30 -3.80 -6.88
N ILE A 26 -1.09 -4.27 -7.22
CA ILE A 26 -0.56 -4.27 -8.59
C ILE A 26 -1.40 -5.18 -9.50
N GLY A 27 -1.78 -6.38 -9.02
CA GLY A 27 -2.62 -7.30 -9.76
C GLY A 27 -3.99 -6.70 -10.08
N LEU A 28 -4.57 -5.95 -9.15
CA LEU A 28 -5.83 -5.23 -9.33
C LEU A 28 -5.68 -4.11 -10.36
N LEU A 29 -4.56 -3.39 -10.33
CA LEU A 29 -4.21 -2.33 -11.28
C LEU A 29 -4.05 -2.88 -12.71
N ILE A 30 -3.39 -4.04 -12.85
CA ILE A 30 -3.22 -4.74 -14.14
C ILE A 30 -4.56 -5.28 -14.64
N ALA A 31 -5.36 -5.91 -13.78
CA ALA A 31 -6.66 -6.47 -14.15
C ALA A 31 -7.66 -5.39 -14.59
N LEU A 32 -7.59 -4.21 -13.98
CA LEU A 32 -8.46 -3.08 -14.27
C LEU A 32 -7.83 -2.06 -15.21
N ASN A 33 -6.64 -2.34 -15.77
CA ASN A 33 -5.87 -1.40 -16.59
C ASN A 33 -6.69 -0.80 -17.75
N GLY A 34 -7.48 -1.62 -18.45
CA GLY A 34 -8.37 -1.15 -19.51
C GLY A 34 -9.55 -0.29 -19.03
N TYR A 35 -10.04 -0.50 -17.81
CA TYR A 35 -11.12 0.29 -17.21
C TYR A 35 -10.60 1.57 -16.55
N ILE A 36 -9.45 1.53 -15.88
CA ILE A 36 -8.85 2.66 -15.16
C ILE A 36 -8.37 3.73 -16.14
N PHE A 37 -7.67 3.35 -17.21
CA PHE A 37 -7.23 4.31 -18.22
C PHE A 37 -8.38 4.87 -19.07
N SER A 38 -9.50 4.14 -19.19
CA SER A 38 -10.72 4.63 -19.85
C SER A 38 -11.59 5.53 -18.96
N SER A 39 -11.41 5.54 -17.64
CA SER A 39 -12.32 6.18 -16.68
C SER A 39 -11.82 7.51 -16.08
N GLY A 40 -10.73 8.06 -16.63
CA GLY A 40 -10.23 9.40 -16.29
C GLY A 40 -9.37 9.46 -15.02
N LEU A 41 -8.87 10.66 -14.73
CA LEU A 41 -7.91 10.93 -13.64
C LEU A 41 -8.37 10.45 -12.25
N GLY A 42 -9.68 10.50 -11.98
CA GLY A 42 -10.24 10.19 -10.66
C GLY A 42 -10.10 8.72 -10.25
N THR A 43 -10.31 7.77 -11.17
CA THR A 43 -10.15 6.33 -10.90
C THR A 43 -8.69 5.93 -10.75
N LEU A 44 -7.79 6.60 -11.45
CA LEU A 44 -6.35 6.37 -11.34
C LEU A 44 -5.82 6.88 -9.99
N ILE A 45 -6.24 8.07 -9.55
CA ILE A 45 -5.96 8.60 -8.21
C ILE A 45 -6.50 7.65 -7.13
N TYR A 46 -7.73 7.17 -7.30
CA TYR A 46 -8.33 6.25 -6.33
C TYR A 46 -7.57 4.92 -6.25
N ALA A 47 -7.19 4.34 -7.38
CA ALA A 47 -6.44 3.08 -7.43
C ALA A 47 -5.07 3.19 -6.74
N ILE A 48 -4.36 4.32 -6.88
CA ILE A 48 -3.04 4.52 -6.29
C ILE A 48 -3.13 4.92 -4.81
N PHE A 49 -4.12 5.73 -4.43
CA PHE A 49 -4.21 6.29 -3.09
C PHE A 49 -4.95 5.37 -2.10
N SER A 50 -5.92 4.58 -2.57
CA SER A 50 -6.73 3.69 -1.72
C SER A 50 -5.91 2.69 -0.89
N PRO A 51 -4.89 2.00 -1.45
CA PRO A 51 -4.00 1.12 -0.67
C PRO A 51 -3.32 1.82 0.51
N SER A 52 -2.90 3.08 0.30
CA SER A 52 -2.26 3.89 1.35
C SER A 52 -3.25 4.23 2.47
N LEU A 53 -4.50 4.57 2.14
CA LEU A 53 -5.57 4.81 3.12
C LEU A 53 -5.89 3.56 3.94
N TYR A 54 -5.95 2.38 3.30
CA TYR A 54 -6.16 1.13 4.02
C TYR A 54 -5.00 0.83 4.98
N ALA A 55 -3.76 1.03 4.55
CA ALA A 55 -2.58 0.87 5.40
C ALA A 55 -2.62 1.82 6.61
N PHE A 56 -3.08 3.05 6.43
CA PHE A 56 -3.25 4.03 7.51
C PHE A 56 -4.33 3.59 8.52
N LEU A 57 -5.51 3.17 8.05
CA LEU A 57 -6.58 2.66 8.90
C LEU A 57 -6.13 1.43 9.71
N LEU A 58 -5.37 0.54 9.08
CA LEU A 58 -4.84 -0.66 9.69
C LEU A 58 -3.77 -0.34 10.74
N SER A 59 -2.98 0.72 10.51
CA SER A 59 -2.06 1.30 11.50
C SER A 59 -2.82 1.79 12.74
N ILE A 60 -3.87 2.60 12.55
CA ILE A 60 -4.71 3.11 13.66
C ILE A 60 -5.33 1.94 14.46
N TYR A 61 -5.81 0.91 13.76
CA TYR A 61 -6.38 -0.27 14.39
C TYR A 61 -5.38 -0.99 15.29
N PHE A 62 -4.16 -1.24 14.81
CA PHE A 62 -3.12 -1.88 15.62
C PHE A 62 -2.60 -1.00 16.75
N LEU A 63 -2.55 0.32 16.55
CA LEU A 63 -2.21 1.27 17.60
C LEU A 63 -3.22 1.21 18.76
N LYS A 64 -4.52 1.19 18.44
CA LYS A 64 -5.60 1.08 19.43
C LYS A 64 -5.52 -0.23 20.23
N ARG A 65 -5.05 -1.31 19.62
CA ARG A 65 -4.84 -2.61 20.27
C ARG A 65 -3.46 -2.78 20.92
N LYS A 66 -2.62 -1.74 20.96
CA LYS A 66 -1.25 -1.78 21.52
C LYS A 66 -0.34 -2.82 20.84
N HIS A 67 -0.61 -3.18 19.58
CA HIS A 67 0.21 -4.10 18.79
C HIS A 67 1.33 -3.35 18.06
N TYR A 68 2.26 -2.76 18.83
CA TYR A 68 3.34 -1.91 18.31
C TYR A 68 4.29 -2.61 17.32
N PHE A 69 4.51 -3.92 17.46
CA PHE A 69 5.37 -4.66 16.54
C PHE A 69 4.73 -4.87 15.17
N SER A 70 3.40 -5.01 15.11
CA SER A 70 2.66 -5.19 13.85
C SER A 70 2.44 -3.87 13.09
N LEU A 71 2.74 -2.73 13.70
CA LEU A 71 2.57 -1.39 13.14
C LEU A 71 3.62 -1.04 12.07
N ILE A 72 4.78 -1.72 12.08
CA ILE A 72 5.89 -1.46 11.18
C ILE A 72 5.48 -1.64 9.71
N VAL A 73 4.78 -2.74 9.40
CA VAL A 73 4.37 -3.07 8.03
C VAL A 73 3.33 -2.08 7.48
N PRO A 74 2.22 -1.80 8.19
CA PRO A 74 1.25 -0.80 7.75
C PRO A 74 1.84 0.60 7.59
N LEU A 75 2.74 1.02 8.49
CA LEU A 75 3.41 2.33 8.39
C LEU A 75 4.31 2.39 7.16
N LEU A 76 5.13 1.36 6.91
CA LEU A 76 5.94 1.27 5.69
C LEU A 76 5.08 1.32 4.42
N ASN A 77 3.98 0.55 4.39
CA ASN A 77 3.03 0.59 3.27
C ASN A 77 2.44 1.98 3.06
N PHE A 78 2.08 2.67 4.14
CA PHE A 78 1.54 4.02 4.07
C PHE A 78 2.55 5.00 3.46
N PHE A 79 3.78 5.04 3.99
CA PHE A 79 4.80 5.97 3.49
C PHE A 79 5.16 5.70 2.03
N ILE A 80 5.34 4.44 1.64
CA ILE A 80 5.67 4.09 0.26
C ILE A 80 4.49 4.43 -0.68
N GLY A 81 3.25 4.15 -0.26
CA GLY A 81 2.05 4.52 -1.02
C GLY A 81 1.94 6.02 -1.24
N VAL A 82 2.23 6.84 -0.22
CA VAL A 82 2.24 8.31 -0.32
C VAL A 82 3.33 8.80 -1.29
N ILE A 83 4.54 8.24 -1.23
CA ILE A 83 5.64 8.60 -2.14
C ILE A 83 5.28 8.26 -3.59
N LEU A 84 4.73 7.07 -3.85
CA LEU A 84 4.28 6.69 -5.19
C LEU A 84 3.13 7.58 -5.69
N PHE A 85 2.20 7.93 -4.81
CA PHE A 85 1.13 8.87 -5.15
C PHE A 85 1.67 10.24 -5.54
N ALA A 86 2.63 10.79 -4.79
CA ALA A 86 3.27 12.06 -5.11
C ALA A 86 4.03 12.01 -6.46
N LEU A 87 4.74 10.91 -6.73
CA LEU A 87 5.39 10.68 -8.03
C LEU A 87 4.38 10.62 -9.18
N ALA A 88 3.27 9.88 -9.02
CA ALA A 88 2.23 9.79 -10.03
C ALA A 88 1.59 11.16 -10.33
N MET A 89 1.31 11.96 -9.31
CA MET A 89 0.78 13.32 -9.46
C MET A 89 1.78 14.25 -10.18
N LEU A 90 3.08 14.14 -9.87
CA LEU A 90 4.13 14.88 -10.58
C LEU A 90 4.19 14.54 -12.07
N PHE A 91 4.18 13.25 -12.42
CA PHE A 91 4.15 12.83 -13.83
C PHE A 91 2.91 13.34 -14.56
N MET A 92 1.75 13.32 -13.91
CA MET A 92 0.52 13.83 -14.49
C MET A 92 0.58 15.34 -14.72
N MET A 93 1.10 16.11 -13.75
CA MET A 93 1.27 17.55 -13.88
C MET A 93 2.18 17.89 -15.06
N VAL A 94 3.31 17.19 -15.22
CA VAL A 94 4.22 17.33 -16.37
C VAL A 94 3.55 16.97 -17.70
N SER A 95 2.74 15.91 -17.74
CA SER A 95 2.04 15.52 -18.97
C SER A 95 0.93 16.49 -19.39
N SER A 96 0.35 17.22 -18.43
CA SER A 96 -0.73 18.20 -18.70
C SER A 96 -0.21 19.56 -19.17
N SER A 97 1.10 19.81 -19.07
CA SER A 97 1.74 21.07 -19.46
C SER A 97 2.42 21.06 -20.84
N VAL A 98 2.24 19.97 -21.61
CA VAL A 98 2.69 19.80 -23.01
C VAL A 98 1.48 19.75 -23.91
#